data_AF-K2R4C9-F1
#
_entry.id   AF-K2R4C9-F1
#
_cell.length_a   1.000
_cell.length_b   1.000
_cell.length_c   1.000
_cell.angle_alpha   90.00
_cell.angle_beta   90.00
_cell.angle_gamma   90.00
#
_symmetry.space_group_name_H-M   'P 1'
#
loop_
_entity.id
_entity.type
_entity.pdbx_description
1 polymer ?
#
loop_
_entity_poly.entity_id
_entity_poly.type
_entity_poly.pdbx_seq_one_letter_code
_entity_poly.pdbx_strand_id
1 'polypeptide(L)'
;MNSEIRMLFSHFSEAVAPVMVVLDSISNGYRDLILPMACEDEVLRRAIGVVAAQHLGQKRPDLQAAADSGRAAIISRLRKDALQASPDKVFNMYTWATLIVLLVGETVTGSGEYRYLIQMLLCLSRSRTSRLNDKVSSAEDFLIRQTHMFDFLSKPLLGPHNDGTTAIAIFSHHLDWLVPTTLSPTSPHIPLLSITRQAFLQATRIHNAASTTPTPTTHDDACILLAHLVHLVQQIPPDAPCAHALVWVCFLGAACPRADAAQRDFFVERMRDVHARTGFGNIPAAVRALGGMWTEGGGSGMGDGVPVLVM
;
A
#
# COMPACT_ATOMS: atom_id res chain seq x y z
N MET A 1 25.19 -17.35 2.01
CA MET A 1 23.71 -17.37 2.07
C MET A 1 23.21 -18.74 1.56
N ASN A 2 22.33 -19.43 2.28
CA ASN A 2 21.83 -20.76 1.87
C ASN A 2 21.01 -20.67 0.55
N SER A 3 20.85 -21.78 -0.20
CA SER A 3 20.09 -21.86 -1.46
C SER A 3 18.64 -21.40 -1.30
N GLU A 4 17.97 -21.81 -0.22
CA GLU A 4 16.60 -21.40 0.09
C GLU A 4 16.46 -19.89 0.27
N ILE A 5 17.36 -19.28 1.05
CA ILE A 5 17.35 -17.82 1.27
C ILE A 5 17.59 -17.08 -0.05
N ARG A 6 18.49 -17.57 -0.91
CA ARG A 6 18.72 -16.99 -2.24
C ARG A 6 17.47 -17.06 -3.13
N MET A 7 16.78 -18.20 -3.12
CA MET A 7 15.52 -18.38 -3.85
C MET A 7 14.45 -17.42 -3.37
N LEU A 8 14.27 -17.28 -2.05
CA LEU A 8 13.28 -16.34 -1.48
C LEU A 8 13.63 -14.87 -1.78
N PHE A 9 14.91 -14.51 -1.76
CA PHE A 9 15.36 -13.16 -2.12
C PHE A 9 15.12 -12.85 -3.60
N SER A 10 15.44 -13.78 -4.50
CA SER A 10 15.15 -13.65 -5.94
C SER A 10 13.65 -13.54 -6.17
N HIS A 11 12.84 -14.39 -5.55
CA HIS A 11 11.38 -14.31 -5.64
C HIS A 11 10.83 -12.98 -5.13
N PHE A 12 11.31 -12.48 -3.99
CA PHE A 12 10.92 -11.15 -3.49
C PHE A 12 11.25 -10.05 -4.51
N SER A 13 12.45 -10.08 -5.09
CA SER A 13 12.93 -9.09 -6.05
C SER A 13 12.16 -9.08 -7.37
N GLU A 14 11.73 -10.26 -7.83
CA GLU A 14 11.15 -10.48 -9.15
C GLU A 14 9.61 -10.46 -9.15
N ALA A 15 8.97 -10.87 -8.05
CA ALA A 15 7.51 -10.99 -7.99
C ALA A 15 6.84 -9.99 -7.02
N VAL A 16 7.50 -9.64 -5.91
CA VAL A 16 6.90 -8.78 -4.88
C VAL A 16 7.30 -7.32 -5.08
N ALA A 17 8.60 -7.04 -5.14
CA ALA A 17 9.16 -5.70 -5.27
C ALA A 17 8.60 -4.88 -6.46
N PRO A 18 8.36 -5.44 -7.66
CA PRO A 18 7.82 -4.66 -8.79
C PRO A 18 6.43 -4.07 -8.51
N VAL A 19 5.62 -4.77 -7.72
CA VAL A 19 4.26 -4.36 -7.38
C VAL A 19 4.26 -3.21 -6.36
N MET A 20 5.35 -3.08 -5.60
CA MET A 20 5.46 -2.11 -4.51
C MET A 20 5.99 -0.73 -4.94
N VAL A 21 6.23 -0.52 -6.23
CA VAL A 21 6.65 0.77 -6.81
C VAL A 21 5.86 1.06 -8.08
N VAL A 22 5.64 2.33 -8.40
CA VAL A 22 4.81 2.72 -9.56
C VAL A 22 5.50 2.44 -10.90
N LEU A 23 6.82 2.60 -10.99
CA LEU A 23 7.61 2.38 -12.21
C LEU A 23 8.85 1.56 -11.90
N ASP A 24 8.69 0.24 -11.92
CA ASP A 24 9.73 -0.72 -11.55
C ASP A 24 10.99 -0.67 -12.45
N SER A 25 10.82 -0.28 -13.72
CA SER A 25 11.91 -0.23 -14.70
C SER A 25 12.87 0.96 -14.51
N ILE A 26 12.52 1.95 -13.68
CA ILE A 26 13.31 3.17 -13.48
C ILE A 26 14.18 3.08 -12.23
N SER A 27 13.57 2.74 -11.09
CA SER A 27 14.27 2.44 -9.85
C SER A 27 13.36 1.67 -8.91
N ASN A 28 13.95 0.78 -8.11
CA ASN A 28 13.19 0.01 -7.14
C ASN A 28 13.97 -0.07 -5.81
N GLY A 29 13.63 0.81 -4.87
CA GLY A 29 14.29 0.85 -3.56
C GLY A 29 14.16 -0.45 -2.75
N TYR A 30 13.18 -1.33 -3.04
CA TYR A 30 13.16 -2.65 -2.44
C TYR A 30 14.36 -3.50 -2.90
N ARG A 31 14.72 -3.44 -4.18
CA ARG A 31 15.91 -4.13 -4.73
C ARG A 31 17.19 -3.42 -4.38
N ASP A 32 17.21 -2.11 -4.56
CA ASP A 32 18.43 -1.31 -4.57
C ASP A 32 18.88 -0.93 -3.15
N LEU A 33 17.96 -0.95 -2.17
CA LEU A 33 18.21 -0.48 -0.80
C LEU A 33 17.82 -1.53 0.25
N ILE A 34 16.60 -2.07 0.21
CA ILE A 34 16.11 -3.00 1.24
C ILE A 34 16.82 -4.36 1.17
N LEU A 35 16.99 -4.96 -0.02
CA LEU A 35 17.70 -6.25 -0.14
C LEU A 35 19.17 -6.16 0.34
N PRO A 36 19.96 -5.11 -0.01
CA PRO A 36 21.27 -4.89 0.59
C PRO A 36 21.22 -4.78 2.12
N MET A 37 20.30 -3.99 2.68
CA MET A 37 20.13 -3.89 4.14
C MET A 37 19.81 -5.26 4.78
N ALA A 38 19.05 -6.11 4.11
CA ALA A 38 18.69 -7.44 4.57
C ALA A 38 19.87 -8.43 4.56
N CYS A 39 20.94 -8.15 3.80
CA CYS A 39 22.18 -8.90 3.92
C CYS A 39 22.86 -8.63 5.28
N GLU A 40 22.71 -7.41 5.81
CA GLU A 40 23.38 -6.94 7.03
C GLU A 40 22.57 -7.21 8.31
N ASP A 41 21.23 -7.27 8.25
CA ASP A 41 20.37 -7.49 9.41
C ASP A 41 19.54 -8.78 9.33
N GLU A 42 19.61 -9.61 10.38
CA GLU A 42 18.93 -10.91 10.41
C GLU A 42 17.40 -10.83 10.47
N VAL A 43 16.86 -9.81 11.14
CA VAL A 43 15.40 -9.65 11.30
C VAL A 43 14.79 -9.26 9.96
N LEU A 44 15.39 -8.28 9.30
CA LEU A 44 14.99 -7.82 7.97
C LEU A 44 15.15 -8.96 6.94
N ARG A 45 16.26 -9.71 6.98
CA ARG A 45 16.46 -10.90 6.14
C ARG A 45 15.33 -11.90 6.28
N ARG A 46 14.94 -12.19 7.53
CA ARG A 46 13.85 -13.11 7.83
C ARG A 46 12.50 -12.57 7.35
N ALA A 47 12.26 -11.27 7.48
CA ALA A 47 11.05 -10.63 6.98
C ALA A 47 10.92 -10.76 5.46
N ILE A 48 11.99 -10.50 4.71
CA ILE A 48 12.02 -10.70 3.25
C ILE A 48 11.69 -12.16 2.90
N GLY A 49 12.33 -13.12 3.57
CA GLY A 49 12.09 -14.54 3.35
C GLY A 49 10.65 -14.95 3.63
N VAL A 50 10.08 -14.47 4.74
CA VAL A 50 8.68 -14.72 5.12
C VAL A 50 7.72 -14.16 4.08
N VAL A 51 7.87 -12.90 3.66
CA VAL A 51 6.96 -12.28 2.68
C VAL A 51 7.04 -12.98 1.32
N ALA A 52 8.24 -13.33 0.88
CA ALA A 52 8.43 -14.13 -0.34
C ALA A 52 7.75 -15.50 -0.22
N ALA A 53 7.91 -16.18 0.91
CA ALA A 53 7.28 -17.47 1.17
C ALA A 53 5.74 -17.37 1.24
N GLN A 54 5.19 -16.30 1.82
CA GLN A 54 3.75 -16.03 1.81
C GLN A 54 3.22 -15.85 0.39
N HIS A 55 3.94 -15.08 -0.45
CA HIS A 55 3.55 -14.88 -1.85
C HIS A 55 3.63 -16.19 -2.66
N LEU A 56 4.68 -16.99 -2.46
CA LEU A 56 4.77 -18.32 -3.06
C LEU A 56 3.69 -19.27 -2.53
N GLY A 57 3.34 -19.13 -1.24
CA GLY A 57 2.37 -19.92 -0.49
C GLY A 57 1.00 -19.99 -1.15
N GLN A 58 0.60 -18.91 -1.82
CA GLN A 58 -0.63 -18.83 -2.59
C GLN A 58 -0.73 -19.88 -3.71
N LYS A 59 0.41 -20.26 -4.30
CA LYS A 59 0.53 -21.32 -5.31
C LYS A 59 1.08 -22.63 -4.73
N ARG A 60 1.72 -22.57 -3.57
CA ARG A 60 2.40 -23.67 -2.88
C ARG A 60 2.02 -23.71 -1.39
N PRO A 61 0.87 -24.30 -1.05
CA PRO A 61 0.34 -24.28 0.32
C PRO A 61 1.27 -24.87 1.38
N ASP A 62 2.22 -25.71 0.98
CA ASP A 62 3.28 -26.27 1.83
C ASP A 62 4.16 -25.20 2.49
N LEU A 63 4.31 -24.04 1.86
CA LEU A 63 5.12 -22.92 2.38
C LEU A 63 4.34 -22.02 3.35
N GLN A 64 3.02 -22.09 3.37
CA GLN A 64 2.16 -21.15 4.08
C GLN A 64 2.37 -21.23 5.61
N ALA A 65 2.31 -22.43 6.17
CA ALA A 65 2.42 -22.63 7.63
C ALA A 65 3.78 -22.17 8.18
N ALA A 66 4.86 -22.43 7.45
CA ALA A 66 6.21 -21.99 7.82
C ALA A 66 6.34 -20.46 7.74
N ALA A 67 5.74 -19.85 6.70
CA ALA A 67 5.74 -18.41 6.53
C ALA A 67 4.96 -17.69 7.64
N ASP A 68 3.77 -18.19 7.99
CA ASP A 68 2.93 -17.62 9.05
C ASP A 68 3.59 -17.74 10.43
N SER A 69 4.18 -18.89 10.73
CA SER A 69 4.99 -19.07 11.95
C SER A 69 6.20 -18.13 11.98
N GLY A 70 6.89 -17.98 10.84
CA GLY A 70 7.99 -17.04 10.68
C GLY A 70 7.58 -15.59 10.94
N ARG A 71 6.44 -15.15 10.38
CA ARG A 71 5.87 -13.82 10.60
C ARG A 71 5.55 -13.58 12.06
N ALA A 72 4.83 -14.51 12.70
CA ALA A 72 4.48 -14.41 14.11
C ALA A 72 5.73 -14.25 15.00
N ALA A 73 6.79 -15.02 14.72
CA ALA A 73 8.05 -14.92 15.45
C ALA A 73 8.72 -13.55 15.30
N ILE A 74 8.68 -12.93 14.12
CA ILE A 74 9.23 -11.58 13.89
C ILE A 74 8.42 -10.56 14.68
N ILE A 75 7.08 -10.60 14.62
CA ILE A 75 6.22 -9.65 15.34
C ILE A 75 6.40 -9.79 16.85
N SER A 76 6.45 -11.01 17.37
CA SER A 76 6.72 -11.26 18.79
C SER A 76 8.08 -10.70 19.22
N ARG A 77 9.11 -10.82 18.37
CA ARG A 77 10.43 -10.22 18.62
C ARG A 77 10.37 -8.69 18.63
N LEU A 78 9.77 -8.07 17.60
CA LEU A 78 9.62 -6.61 17.52
C LEU A 78 8.87 -6.05 18.73
N ARG A 79 7.81 -6.73 19.17
CA ARG A 79 7.05 -6.38 20.39
C ARG A 79 7.91 -6.46 21.64
N LYS A 80 8.67 -7.55 21.78
CA LYS A 80 9.57 -7.73 22.94
C LYS A 80 10.65 -6.65 22.96
N ASP A 81 11.27 -6.37 21.81
CA ASP A 81 12.32 -5.36 21.68
C ASP A 81 11.77 -3.97 22.00
N ALA A 82 10.56 -3.63 21.54
CA ALA A 82 9.89 -2.36 21.88
C ALA A 82 9.65 -2.18 23.40
N LEU A 83 9.48 -3.26 24.16
CA LEU A 83 9.24 -3.23 25.61
C LEU A 83 10.53 -3.25 26.44
N GLN A 84 11.61 -3.84 25.92
CA GLN A 84 12.78 -4.22 26.73
C GLN A 84 14.10 -3.62 26.24
N ALA A 85 14.18 -3.18 24.98
CA ALA A 85 15.42 -2.70 24.39
C ALA A 85 15.61 -1.18 24.61
N SER A 86 16.85 -0.72 24.49
CA SER A 86 17.15 0.70 24.48
C SER A 86 16.49 1.37 23.26
N PRO A 87 16.08 2.66 23.36
CA PRO A 87 15.44 3.37 22.25
C PRO A 87 16.19 3.25 20.93
N ASP A 88 17.53 3.31 20.93
CA ASP A 88 18.32 3.25 19.70
C ASP A 88 18.31 1.86 19.03
N LYS A 89 18.02 0.79 19.78
CA LYS A 89 17.81 -0.57 19.21
C LYS A 89 16.40 -0.75 18.64
N VAL A 90 15.43 0.05 19.08
CA VAL A 90 14.05 0.02 18.58
C VAL A 90 13.89 0.95 17.38
N PHE A 91 14.38 2.18 17.49
CA PHE A 91 14.21 3.25 16.51
C PHE A 91 15.39 3.35 15.53
N ASN A 92 15.63 2.30 14.74
CA ASN A 92 16.68 2.26 13.73
C ASN A 92 16.15 1.93 12.32
N MET A 93 17.04 2.02 11.30
CA MET A 93 16.68 1.79 9.89
C MET A 93 16.22 0.37 9.61
N TYR A 94 16.79 -0.63 10.29
CA TYR A 94 16.45 -2.03 10.07
C TYR A 94 15.07 -2.35 10.62
N THR A 95 14.72 -1.83 11.79
CA THR A 95 13.36 -1.94 12.33
C THR A 95 12.36 -1.23 11.40
N TRP A 96 12.70 -0.05 10.89
CA TRP A 96 11.85 0.67 9.94
C TRP A 96 11.61 -0.13 8.65
N ALA A 97 12.68 -0.60 8.02
CA ALA A 97 12.63 -1.44 6.83
C ALA A 97 11.85 -2.74 7.10
N THR A 98 12.03 -3.36 8.27
CA THR A 98 11.31 -4.57 8.66
C THR A 98 9.81 -4.30 8.75
N LEU A 99 9.37 -3.21 9.37
CA LEU A 99 7.96 -2.85 9.44
C LEU A 99 7.35 -2.60 8.05
N ILE A 100 8.07 -1.93 7.16
CA ILE A 100 7.67 -1.73 5.75
C ILE A 100 7.52 -3.08 5.05
N VAL A 101 8.50 -3.99 5.17
CA VAL A 101 8.43 -5.32 4.56
C VAL A 101 7.27 -6.14 5.14
N LEU A 102 7.02 -6.09 6.45
CA LEU A 102 5.88 -6.78 7.04
C LEU A 102 4.54 -6.23 6.53
N LEU A 103 4.42 -4.92 6.31
CA LEU A 103 3.24 -4.30 5.68
C LEU A 103 3.07 -4.73 4.21
N VAL A 104 4.17 -4.94 3.47
CA VAL A 104 4.12 -5.61 2.15
C VAL A 104 3.56 -7.02 2.30
N GLY A 105 3.94 -7.76 3.34
CA GLY A 105 3.34 -9.07 3.65
C GLY A 105 1.82 -9.02 3.85
N GLU A 106 1.30 -7.95 4.44
CA GLU A 106 -0.15 -7.74 4.58
C GLU A 106 -0.83 -7.52 3.22
N THR A 107 -0.18 -6.84 2.27
CA THR A 107 -0.73 -6.69 0.91
C THR A 107 -0.69 -8.01 0.13
N VAL A 108 0.36 -8.80 0.31
CA VAL A 108 0.49 -10.14 -0.27
C VAL A 108 -0.60 -11.09 0.24
N THR A 109 -0.86 -11.09 1.55
CA THR A 109 -1.80 -12.04 2.16
C THR A 109 -3.25 -11.55 2.19
N GLY A 110 -3.48 -10.24 2.18
CA GLY A 110 -4.80 -9.64 2.44
C GLY A 110 -5.26 -9.81 3.89
N SER A 111 -4.34 -10.05 4.83
CA SER A 111 -4.61 -10.25 6.25
C SER A 111 -5.09 -8.97 6.94
N GLY A 112 -6.04 -9.05 7.86
CA GLY A 112 -6.59 -7.90 8.60
C GLY A 112 -5.68 -7.32 9.70
N GLU A 113 -4.46 -7.84 9.90
CA GLU A 113 -3.59 -7.48 11.03
C GLU A 113 -2.74 -6.21 10.81
N TYR A 114 -2.90 -5.53 9.67
CA TYR A 114 -2.11 -4.35 9.27
C TYR A 114 -2.16 -3.18 10.27
N ARG A 115 -3.27 -2.99 11.01
CA ARG A 115 -3.49 -1.84 11.91
C ARG A 115 -2.39 -1.68 12.95
N TYR A 116 -1.91 -2.79 13.50
CA TYR A 116 -0.86 -2.77 14.50
C TYR A 116 0.50 -2.39 13.88
N LEU A 117 0.81 -2.94 12.70
CA LEU A 117 2.06 -2.67 11.98
C LEU A 117 2.15 -1.21 11.52
N ILE A 118 1.06 -0.65 10.99
CA ILE A 118 1.04 0.76 10.54
C ILE A 118 1.22 1.71 11.72
N GLN A 119 0.58 1.45 12.87
CA GLN A 119 0.73 2.29 14.05
C GLN A 119 2.18 2.28 14.59
N MET A 120 2.83 1.12 14.60
CA MET A 120 4.26 1.02 14.95
C MET A 120 5.14 1.79 13.96
N LEU A 121 4.86 1.67 12.65
CA LEU A 121 5.60 2.38 11.61
C LEU A 121 5.51 3.90 11.80
N LEU A 122 4.30 4.43 12.02
CA LEU A 122 4.06 5.85 12.23
C LEU A 122 4.67 6.37 13.54
N CYS A 123 4.70 5.55 14.58
CA CYS A 123 5.39 5.88 15.82
C CYS A 123 6.90 6.00 15.58
N LEU A 124 7.49 5.00 14.91
CA LEU A 124 8.92 4.96 14.62
C LEU A 124 9.37 6.12 13.73
N SER A 125 8.60 6.46 12.69
CA SER A 125 8.96 7.54 11.75
C SER A 125 8.98 8.92 12.44
N ARG A 126 8.01 9.21 13.31
CA ARG A 126 7.92 10.48 14.08
C ARG A 126 9.07 10.65 15.06
N SER A 127 9.49 9.58 15.72
CA SER A 127 10.61 9.61 16.67
C SER A 127 11.96 9.88 16.00
N ARG A 128 12.05 9.69 14.68
CA ARG A 128 13.26 9.89 13.89
C ARG A 128 13.29 11.24 13.21
N THR A 129 12.16 11.74 12.70
CA THR A 129 12.08 13.08 12.11
C THR A 129 12.41 14.19 13.11
N SER A 130 12.20 13.97 14.42
CA SER A 130 12.59 14.90 15.48
C SER A 130 14.09 14.95 15.77
N ARG A 131 14.90 14.00 15.27
CA ARG A 131 16.36 13.95 15.45
C ARG A 131 17.16 14.51 14.26
N LEU A 132 16.49 15.10 13.26
CA LEU A 132 17.11 15.53 12.00
C LEU A 132 17.88 16.86 12.14
N ASN A 133 19.20 16.75 12.37
CA ASN A 133 20.19 17.78 12.00
C ASN A 133 21.14 17.33 10.87
N ASP A 134 20.99 16.09 10.37
CA ASP A 134 21.88 15.46 9.39
C ASP A 134 21.25 15.32 7.99
N LYS A 135 22.11 15.16 6.98
CA LYS A 135 21.71 14.89 5.59
C LYS A 135 21.04 13.52 5.49
N VAL A 136 19.78 13.50 5.03
CA VAL A 136 18.99 12.28 4.81
C VAL A 136 19.67 11.37 3.77
N SER A 137 19.86 10.09 4.09
CA SER A 137 20.41 9.09 3.17
C SER A 137 19.38 8.64 2.12
N SER A 138 19.79 8.04 1.00
CA SER A 138 18.87 7.50 -0.01
C SER A 138 17.95 6.41 0.55
N ALA A 139 18.48 5.53 1.39
CA ALA A 139 17.71 4.51 2.09
C ALA A 139 16.68 5.12 3.05
N GLU A 140 17.03 6.20 3.75
CA GLU A 140 16.09 6.90 4.62
C GLU A 140 15.00 7.64 3.85
N ASP A 141 15.34 8.35 2.77
CA ASP A 141 14.35 8.99 1.89
C ASP A 141 13.36 7.96 1.32
N PHE A 142 13.85 6.79 0.91
CA PHE A 142 13.00 5.70 0.46
C PHE A 142 12.05 5.21 1.57
N LEU A 143 12.55 4.97 2.79
CA LEU A 143 11.71 4.54 3.91
C LEU A 143 10.66 5.60 4.29
N ILE A 144 11.00 6.89 4.20
CA ILE A 144 10.05 8.01 4.38
C ILE A 144 8.92 7.92 3.35
N ARG A 145 9.25 7.83 2.06
CA ARG A 145 8.26 7.74 0.98
C ARG A 145 7.37 6.51 1.11
N GLN A 146 7.93 5.35 1.43
CA GLN A 146 7.15 4.14 1.67
C GLN A 146 6.24 4.29 2.90
N THR A 147 6.68 5.03 3.92
CA THR A 147 5.83 5.36 5.07
C THR A 147 4.67 6.27 4.68
N HIS A 148 4.92 7.30 3.86
CA HIS A 148 3.85 8.15 3.32
C HIS A 148 2.83 7.35 2.50
N MET A 149 3.30 6.41 1.68
CA MET A 149 2.45 5.52 0.92
C MET A 149 1.55 4.67 1.82
N PHE A 150 2.12 3.93 2.77
CA PHE A 150 1.35 3.08 3.67
C PHE A 150 0.40 3.90 4.57
N ASP A 151 0.83 5.07 5.06
CA ASP A 151 -0.05 5.98 5.79
C ASP A 151 -1.24 6.40 4.93
N PHE A 152 -0.97 6.91 3.72
CA PHE A 152 -1.99 7.37 2.78
C PHE A 152 -3.00 6.27 2.46
N LEU A 153 -2.54 5.09 2.05
CA LEU A 153 -3.39 3.99 1.61
C LEU A 153 -4.22 3.41 2.76
N SER A 154 -3.75 3.55 4.01
CA SER A 154 -4.46 3.07 5.19
C SER A 154 -5.60 3.98 5.65
N LYS A 155 -5.64 5.26 5.23
CA LYS A 155 -6.58 6.26 5.74
C LYS A 155 -8.06 5.88 5.61
N PRO A 156 -8.54 5.36 4.46
CA PRO A 156 -9.94 4.92 4.36
C PRO A 156 -10.29 3.82 5.37
N LEU A 157 -9.30 3.10 5.91
CA LEU A 157 -9.48 1.92 6.75
C LEU A 157 -9.34 2.20 8.26
N LEU A 158 -8.87 3.40 8.66
CA LEU A 158 -8.60 3.74 10.06
C LEU A 158 -9.81 4.35 10.80
N GLY A 159 -10.97 4.42 10.14
CA GLY A 159 -12.22 4.91 10.72
C GLY A 159 -12.26 6.44 10.91
N PRO A 160 -13.43 6.99 11.25
CA PRO A 160 -13.69 8.43 11.32
C PRO A 160 -13.03 9.18 12.50
N HIS A 161 -12.04 8.59 13.18
CA HIS A 161 -11.41 9.20 14.36
C HIS A 161 -10.32 10.24 14.07
N ASN A 162 -10.14 10.66 12.81
CA ASN A 162 -9.26 11.78 12.47
C ASN A 162 -10.06 12.82 11.67
N ASP A 163 -10.16 14.02 12.24
CA ASP A 163 -10.99 15.14 11.80
C ASP A 163 -10.88 15.44 10.30
N GLY A 164 -12.02 15.29 9.59
CA GLY A 164 -12.16 15.41 8.14
C GLY A 164 -11.76 16.77 7.54
N THR A 165 -11.48 17.78 8.35
CA THR A 165 -11.12 19.14 7.91
C THR A 165 -9.61 19.33 7.72
N THR A 166 -8.75 18.54 8.40
CA THR A 166 -7.28 18.61 8.24
C THR A 166 -6.78 17.73 7.09
N ALA A 167 -7.61 16.80 6.61
CA ALA A 167 -7.21 15.77 5.65
C ALA A 167 -6.91 16.33 4.25
N ILE A 168 -7.69 17.28 3.74
CA ILE A 168 -7.60 17.80 2.36
C ILE A 168 -6.26 18.52 2.08
N ALA A 169 -5.75 19.29 3.04
CA ALA A 169 -4.46 19.97 2.91
C ALA A 169 -3.27 18.99 2.99
N ILE A 170 -3.40 17.92 3.77
CA ILE A 170 -2.36 16.89 3.95
C ILE A 170 -2.25 15.98 2.71
N PHE A 171 -3.36 15.64 2.05
CA PHE A 171 -3.38 14.73 0.90
C PHE A 171 -2.58 15.23 -0.33
N SER A 172 -2.43 16.53 -0.49
CA SER A 172 -1.71 17.12 -1.63
C SER A 172 -0.18 16.96 -1.52
N HIS A 173 0.34 16.80 -0.29
CA HIS A 173 1.78 16.71 -0.01
C HIS A 173 2.33 15.28 0.08
N HIS A 174 1.49 14.25 0.26
CA HIS A 174 1.92 12.85 0.48
C HIS A 174 1.68 11.91 -0.72
N LEU A 175 2.02 12.37 -1.92
CA LEU A 175 2.08 11.54 -3.14
C LEU A 175 3.49 11.59 -3.77
N ASP A 176 4.49 11.91 -2.96
CA ASP A 176 5.92 11.90 -3.30
C ASP A 176 6.44 10.50 -3.66
N TRP A 177 5.79 9.46 -3.14
CA TRP A 177 6.06 8.05 -3.45
C TRP A 177 5.58 7.60 -4.84
N LEU A 178 4.70 8.37 -5.52
CA LEU A 178 4.26 8.02 -6.88
C LEU A 178 5.34 8.22 -7.94
N VAL A 179 6.31 9.09 -7.67
CA VAL A 179 7.32 9.51 -8.65
C VAL A 179 8.70 9.03 -8.20
N PRO A 180 9.40 8.21 -9.00
CA PRO A 180 10.77 7.82 -8.71
C PRO A 180 11.69 9.04 -8.58
N THR A 181 12.57 9.04 -7.58
CA THR A 181 13.53 10.14 -7.34
C THR A 181 14.53 10.33 -8.47
N THR A 182 14.82 9.26 -9.20
CA THR A 182 15.77 9.21 -10.31
C THR A 182 15.12 9.50 -11.67
N LEU A 183 13.82 9.84 -11.70
CA LEU A 183 13.11 10.06 -12.95
C LEU A 183 13.61 11.32 -13.66
N SER A 184 14.04 11.16 -14.92
CA SER A 184 14.42 12.30 -15.76
C SER A 184 13.22 13.22 -16.03
N PRO A 185 13.39 14.56 -16.02
CA PRO A 185 12.36 15.53 -16.43
C PRO A 185 11.86 15.37 -17.87
N THR A 186 12.58 14.62 -18.72
CA THR A 186 12.21 14.33 -20.10
C THR A 186 11.65 12.91 -20.29
N SER A 187 11.38 12.21 -19.18
CA SER A 187 10.91 10.83 -19.24
C SER A 187 9.55 10.72 -19.94
N PRO A 188 9.38 9.72 -20.84
CA PRO A 188 8.08 9.49 -21.50
C PRO A 188 6.99 9.03 -20.51
N HIS A 189 7.36 8.65 -19.28
CA HIS A 189 6.40 8.24 -18.25
C HIS A 189 5.74 9.41 -17.52
N ILE A 190 6.18 10.66 -17.73
CA ILE A 190 5.64 11.84 -17.01
C ILE A 190 4.13 12.03 -17.23
N PRO A 191 3.58 11.97 -18.47
CA PRO A 191 2.14 12.09 -18.67
C PRO A 191 1.35 11.00 -17.92
N LEU A 192 1.85 9.78 -17.95
CA LEU A 192 1.21 8.63 -17.29
C LEU A 192 1.21 8.77 -15.76
N LEU A 193 2.31 9.23 -15.17
CA LEU A 193 2.39 9.54 -13.73
C LEU A 193 1.49 10.71 -13.35
N SER A 194 1.33 11.71 -14.22
CA SER A 194 0.41 12.83 -14.00
C SER A 194 -1.04 12.33 -13.94
N ILE A 195 -1.46 11.47 -14.88
CA ILE A 195 -2.80 10.86 -14.87
C ILE A 195 -2.98 10.00 -13.61
N THR A 196 -1.98 9.19 -13.26
CA THR A 196 -2.00 8.37 -12.04
C THR A 196 -2.21 9.24 -10.80
N ARG A 197 -1.42 10.31 -10.66
CA ARG A 197 -1.56 11.29 -9.55
C ARG A 197 -2.95 11.91 -9.52
N GLN A 198 -3.49 12.32 -10.67
CA GLN A 198 -4.84 12.88 -10.77
C GLN A 198 -5.90 11.87 -10.33
N ALA A 199 -5.75 10.60 -10.68
CA ALA A 199 -6.67 9.53 -10.28
C ALA A 199 -6.68 9.33 -8.76
N PHE A 200 -5.51 9.35 -8.11
CA PHE A 200 -5.39 9.30 -6.64
C PHE A 200 -6.08 10.49 -5.95
N LEU A 201 -5.85 11.71 -6.45
CA LEU A 201 -6.50 12.92 -5.93
C LEU A 201 -8.02 12.85 -6.12
N GLN A 202 -8.48 12.35 -7.26
CA GLN A 202 -9.88 12.22 -7.58
C GLN A 202 -10.58 11.18 -6.71
N ALA A 203 -9.98 10.01 -6.50
CA ALA A 203 -10.49 8.98 -5.59
C ALA A 203 -10.58 9.49 -4.13
N THR A 204 -9.60 10.28 -3.70
CA THR A 204 -9.62 10.94 -2.38
C THR A 204 -10.82 11.88 -2.23
N ARG A 205 -11.13 12.67 -3.28
CA ARG A 205 -12.32 13.56 -3.27
C ARG A 205 -13.61 12.76 -3.16
N ILE A 206 -13.72 11.65 -3.88
CA ILE A 206 -14.90 10.75 -3.81
C ILE A 206 -15.08 10.22 -2.40
N HIS A 207 -14.01 9.73 -1.77
CA HIS A 207 -14.07 9.20 -0.41
C HIS A 207 -14.48 10.28 0.62
N ASN A 208 -13.93 11.48 0.50
CA ASN A 208 -14.29 12.60 1.37
C ASN A 208 -15.75 13.02 1.19
N ALA A 209 -16.23 13.12 -0.07
CA ALA A 209 -17.62 13.46 -0.36
C ALA A 209 -18.60 12.42 0.21
N ALA A 210 -18.25 11.13 0.14
CA ALA A 210 -19.06 10.04 0.70
C ALA A 210 -19.17 10.10 2.24
N SER A 211 -18.24 10.78 2.91
CA SER A 211 -18.22 10.92 4.38
C SER A 211 -19.03 12.14 4.88
N THR A 212 -19.58 12.94 3.98
CA THR A 212 -20.37 14.14 4.31
C THR A 212 -21.87 13.91 4.14
N THR A 213 -22.69 14.59 4.95
CA THR A 213 -24.16 14.47 4.87
C THR A 213 -24.66 14.89 3.49
N PRO A 214 -25.42 14.03 2.77
CA PRO A 214 -25.79 14.29 1.39
C PRO A 214 -26.80 15.45 1.29
N THR A 215 -26.43 16.47 0.53
CA THR A 215 -27.33 17.51 -0.01
C THR A 215 -27.55 17.30 -1.52
N PRO A 216 -28.61 17.85 -2.13
CA PRO A 216 -28.87 17.69 -3.57
C PRO A 216 -27.68 18.12 -4.45
N THR A 217 -26.97 19.20 -4.06
CA THR A 217 -25.79 19.67 -4.79
C THR A 217 -24.61 18.70 -4.67
N THR A 218 -24.35 18.14 -3.48
CA THR A 218 -23.28 17.14 -3.29
C THR A 218 -23.54 15.83 -4.03
N HIS A 219 -24.80 15.54 -4.38
CA HIS A 219 -25.17 14.36 -5.15
C HIS A 219 -24.65 14.45 -6.59
N ASP A 220 -24.92 15.57 -7.28
CA ASP A 220 -24.47 15.79 -8.66
C ASP A 220 -22.94 15.87 -8.73
N ASP A 221 -22.31 16.46 -7.72
CA ASP A 221 -20.85 16.50 -7.59
C ASP A 221 -20.24 15.10 -7.54
N ALA A 222 -20.80 14.16 -6.75
CA ALA A 222 -20.27 12.81 -6.65
C ALA A 222 -20.34 12.01 -7.97
N CYS A 223 -21.41 12.19 -8.75
CA CYS A 223 -21.55 11.56 -10.06
C CYS A 223 -20.53 12.13 -11.06
N ILE A 224 -20.30 13.44 -11.07
CA ILE A 224 -19.26 14.09 -11.89
C ILE A 224 -17.88 13.58 -11.46
N LEU A 225 -17.64 13.45 -10.15
CA LEU A 225 -16.36 12.97 -9.64
C LEU A 225 -16.07 11.53 -10.10
N LEU A 226 -17.08 10.65 -10.07
CA LEU A 226 -16.99 9.27 -10.53
C LEU A 226 -16.76 9.18 -12.05
N ALA A 227 -17.52 9.93 -12.86
CA ALA A 227 -17.35 9.93 -14.30
C ALA A 227 -15.93 10.37 -14.71
N HIS A 228 -15.41 11.41 -14.05
CA HIS A 228 -14.04 11.84 -14.26
C HIS A 228 -13.01 10.78 -13.80
N LEU A 229 -13.27 10.07 -12.70
CA LEU A 229 -12.39 9.00 -12.25
C LEU A 229 -12.33 7.84 -13.27
N VAL A 230 -13.47 7.42 -13.80
CA VAL A 230 -13.53 6.41 -14.88
C VAL A 230 -12.69 6.86 -16.06
N HIS A 231 -12.86 8.12 -16.50
CA HIS A 231 -12.09 8.67 -17.62
C HIS A 231 -10.57 8.67 -17.36
N LEU A 232 -10.13 9.02 -16.15
CA LEU A 232 -8.71 8.98 -15.77
C LEU A 232 -8.15 7.55 -15.80
N VAL A 233 -8.88 6.57 -15.25
CA VAL A 233 -8.46 5.16 -15.23
C VAL A 233 -8.41 4.57 -16.64
N GLN A 234 -9.36 4.94 -17.53
CA GLN A 234 -9.38 4.50 -18.93
C GLN A 234 -8.17 4.98 -19.74
N GLN A 235 -7.58 6.12 -19.38
CA GLN A 235 -6.37 6.63 -20.03
C GLN A 235 -5.10 5.83 -19.65
N ILE A 236 -5.19 4.93 -18.66
CA ILE A 236 -4.09 4.06 -18.24
C ILE A 236 -4.38 2.63 -18.72
N PRO A 237 -3.74 2.17 -19.82
CA PRO A 237 -3.90 0.81 -20.32
C PRO A 237 -3.69 -0.25 -19.22
N PRO A 238 -4.43 -1.37 -19.24
CA PRO A 238 -4.28 -2.43 -18.22
C PRO A 238 -2.85 -2.97 -18.08
N ASP A 239 -2.09 -2.98 -19.15
CA ASP A 239 -0.71 -3.43 -19.27
C ASP A 239 0.33 -2.31 -19.09
N ALA A 240 -0.11 -1.07 -18.84
CA ALA A 240 0.79 0.04 -18.63
C ALA A 240 1.68 -0.21 -17.37
N PRO A 241 2.92 0.28 -17.36
CA PRO A 241 3.87 0.01 -16.26
C PRO A 241 3.42 0.44 -14.87
N CYS A 242 2.47 1.38 -14.76
CA CYS A 242 1.92 1.86 -13.49
C CYS A 242 0.51 1.35 -13.20
N ALA A 243 -0.08 0.52 -14.07
CA ALA A 243 -1.49 0.16 -13.99
C ALA A 243 -1.83 -0.60 -12.70
N HIS A 244 -0.87 -1.35 -12.15
CA HIS A 244 -1.05 -2.01 -10.86
C HIS A 244 -1.32 -1.02 -9.73
N ALA A 245 -0.64 0.13 -9.69
CA ALA A 245 -0.79 1.13 -8.62
C ALA A 245 -2.21 1.72 -8.48
N LEU A 246 -3.13 1.42 -9.41
CA LEU A 246 -4.50 1.94 -9.40
C LEU A 246 -5.46 1.07 -8.58
N VAL A 247 -5.04 -0.01 -7.91
CA VAL A 247 -6.00 -0.87 -7.22
C VAL A 247 -6.75 -0.10 -6.13
N TRP A 248 -6.08 0.78 -5.36
CA TRP A 248 -6.72 1.62 -4.34
C TRP A 248 -7.73 2.60 -4.93
N VAL A 249 -7.36 3.19 -6.06
CA VAL A 249 -8.18 4.14 -6.81
C VAL A 249 -9.46 3.46 -7.29
N CYS A 250 -9.34 2.26 -7.87
CA CYS A 250 -10.47 1.48 -8.35
C CYS A 250 -11.36 1.03 -7.18
N PHE A 251 -10.77 0.60 -6.08
CA PHE A 251 -11.49 0.22 -4.88
C PHE A 251 -12.37 1.36 -4.35
N LEU A 252 -11.83 2.57 -4.22
CA LEU A 252 -12.62 3.72 -3.78
C LEU A 252 -13.72 4.13 -4.76
N GLY A 253 -13.45 4.05 -6.07
CA GLY A 253 -14.46 4.26 -7.10
C GLY A 253 -15.62 3.27 -6.96
N ALA A 254 -15.32 1.98 -6.82
CA ALA A 254 -16.31 0.92 -6.65
C ALA A 254 -17.05 0.96 -5.30
N ALA A 255 -16.38 1.43 -4.25
CA ALA A 255 -16.94 1.59 -2.91
C ALA A 255 -17.90 2.79 -2.81
N CYS A 256 -17.88 3.70 -3.79
CA CYS A 256 -18.73 4.89 -3.76
C CYS A 256 -20.22 4.48 -3.78
N PRO A 257 -21.05 4.95 -2.82
CA PRO A 257 -22.47 4.64 -2.79
C PRO A 257 -23.22 5.08 -4.06
N ARG A 258 -22.68 6.10 -4.76
CA ARG A 258 -23.25 6.66 -5.99
C ARG A 258 -22.81 5.95 -7.26
N ALA A 259 -21.86 5.01 -7.18
CA ALA A 259 -21.44 4.26 -8.35
C ALA A 259 -22.56 3.31 -8.80
N ASP A 260 -22.88 3.34 -10.09
CA ASP A 260 -23.82 2.41 -10.70
C ASP A 260 -23.19 1.02 -10.93
N ALA A 261 -23.99 0.07 -11.43
CA ALA A 261 -23.51 -1.30 -11.66
C ALA A 261 -22.37 -1.35 -12.69
N ALA A 262 -22.45 -0.60 -13.79
CA ALA A 262 -21.44 -0.61 -14.85
C ALA A 262 -20.11 -0.01 -14.37
N GLN A 263 -20.16 1.06 -13.56
CA GLN A 263 -18.99 1.66 -12.94
C GLN A 263 -18.34 0.73 -11.91
N ARG A 264 -19.14 0.07 -11.08
CA ARG A 264 -18.65 -0.94 -10.13
C ARG A 264 -17.95 -2.09 -10.85
N ASP A 265 -18.57 -2.61 -11.90
CA ASP A 265 -18.01 -3.68 -12.73
C ASP A 265 -16.70 -3.26 -13.38
N PHE A 266 -16.64 -2.06 -13.97
CA PHE A 266 -15.41 -1.50 -14.55
C PHE A 266 -14.26 -1.48 -13.55
N PHE A 267 -14.47 -0.91 -12.35
CA PHE A 267 -13.41 -0.84 -11.34
C PHE A 267 -13.01 -2.21 -10.80
N VAL A 268 -13.97 -3.12 -10.59
CA VAL A 268 -13.68 -4.48 -10.11
C VAL A 268 -12.92 -5.30 -11.15
N GLU A 269 -13.26 -5.18 -12.43
CA GLU A 269 -12.53 -5.83 -13.52
C GLU A 269 -11.08 -5.35 -13.55
N ARG A 270 -10.85 -4.04 -13.44
CA ARG A 270 -9.49 -3.46 -13.31
C ARG A 270 -8.71 -4.05 -12.15
N MET A 271 -9.33 -4.20 -10.98
CA MET A 271 -8.67 -4.83 -9.83
C MET A 271 -8.34 -6.30 -10.10
N ARG A 272 -9.27 -7.07 -10.69
CA ARG A 272 -9.06 -8.48 -11.03
C ARG A 272 -7.93 -8.67 -12.05
N ASP A 273 -7.81 -7.79 -13.03
CA ASP A 273 -6.71 -7.81 -14.00
C ASP A 273 -5.35 -7.65 -13.33
N VAL A 274 -5.25 -6.74 -12.35
CA VAL A 274 -4.01 -6.57 -11.58
C VAL A 274 -3.73 -7.83 -10.76
N HIS A 275 -4.72 -8.37 -10.05
CA HIS A 275 -4.55 -9.60 -9.28
C HIS A 275 -4.11 -10.79 -10.14
N ALA A 276 -4.68 -10.95 -11.34
CA ALA A 276 -4.29 -12.04 -12.24
C ALA A 276 -2.80 -12.02 -12.60
N ARG A 277 -2.18 -10.83 -12.63
CA ARG A 277 -0.75 -10.66 -12.92
C ARG A 277 0.12 -10.72 -11.68
N THR A 278 -0.32 -10.12 -10.57
CA THR A 278 0.51 -9.93 -9.38
C THR A 278 0.34 -11.06 -8.36
N GLY A 279 -0.85 -11.63 -8.24
CA GLY A 279 -1.21 -12.58 -7.19
C GLY A 279 -1.46 -11.94 -5.82
N PHE A 280 -1.40 -10.62 -5.66
CA PHE A 280 -1.52 -10.01 -4.34
C PHE A 280 -2.90 -10.24 -3.71
N GLY A 281 -2.94 -10.92 -2.56
CA GLY A 281 -4.15 -11.46 -1.95
C GLY A 281 -5.08 -10.40 -1.34
N ASN A 282 -4.57 -9.19 -1.07
CA ASN A 282 -5.40 -8.05 -0.67
C ASN A 282 -6.44 -7.69 -1.73
N ILE A 283 -6.15 -7.87 -3.02
CA ILE A 283 -7.04 -7.48 -4.12
C ILE A 283 -8.35 -8.29 -4.12
N PRO A 284 -8.33 -9.65 -4.21
CA PRO A 284 -9.57 -10.43 -4.16
C PRO A 284 -10.29 -10.27 -2.82
N ALA A 285 -9.54 -10.02 -1.74
CA ALA A 285 -10.12 -9.75 -0.44
C ALA A 285 -10.88 -8.41 -0.44
N ALA A 286 -10.34 -7.36 -1.07
CA ALA A 286 -10.98 -6.05 -1.22
C ALA A 286 -12.22 -6.14 -2.13
N VAL A 287 -12.15 -6.91 -3.22
CA VAL A 287 -13.31 -7.18 -4.09
C VAL A 287 -14.44 -7.87 -3.33
N ARG A 288 -14.14 -8.82 -2.44
CA ARG A 288 -15.18 -9.42 -1.57
C ARG A 288 -15.80 -8.40 -0.63
N ALA A 289 -14.99 -7.52 -0.05
CA ALA A 289 -15.48 -6.47 0.85
C ALA A 289 -16.44 -5.49 0.14
N LEU A 290 -16.16 -5.12 -1.12
CA LEU A 290 -17.07 -4.31 -1.94
C LEU A 290 -18.47 -4.93 -2.05
N GLY A 291 -18.54 -6.26 -2.21
CA GLY A 291 -19.82 -6.98 -2.27
C GLY A 291 -20.69 -6.76 -1.03
N GLY A 292 -20.09 -6.79 0.17
CA GLY A 292 -20.78 -6.49 1.42
C GLY A 292 -21.26 -5.04 1.50
N MET A 293 -20.40 -4.09 1.11
CA MET A 293 -20.72 -2.65 1.11
C MET A 293 -21.91 -2.31 0.21
N TRP A 294 -22.04 -3.02 -0.92
CA TRP A 294 -23.17 -2.82 -1.83
C TRP A 294 -24.50 -3.36 -1.30
N THR A 295 -24.46 -4.37 -0.42
CA THR A 295 -25.65 -5.01 0.15
C THR A 295 -26.16 -4.33 1.43
N GLU A 296 -25.29 -3.74 2.25
CA GLU A 296 -25.66 -3.17 3.57
C GLU A 296 -26.28 -1.77 3.51
N GLY A 297 -26.62 -1.25 2.33
CA GLY A 297 -27.28 0.05 2.22
C GLY A 297 -26.40 1.21 2.71
N GLY A 298 -25.15 1.29 2.25
CA GLY A 298 -24.32 2.50 2.20
C GLY A 298 -24.00 3.24 3.51
N GLY A 299 -24.39 2.71 4.68
CA GLY A 299 -24.33 3.41 5.97
C GLY A 299 -23.30 2.90 6.98
N SER A 300 -22.74 1.70 6.82
CA SER A 300 -21.60 1.27 7.63
C SER A 300 -20.32 1.85 7.02
N GLY A 301 -19.66 2.75 7.75
CA GLY A 301 -18.34 3.25 7.35
C GLY A 301 -17.37 2.08 7.16
N MET A 302 -16.28 2.29 6.40
CA MET A 302 -15.17 1.35 6.25
C MET A 302 -14.69 0.85 7.64
N GLY A 303 -15.25 -0.23 8.16
CA GLY A 303 -15.10 -0.60 9.57
C GLY A 303 -15.48 -2.06 9.83
N ASP A 304 -14.47 -2.80 10.30
CA ASP A 304 -14.38 -4.24 10.59
C ASP A 304 -14.65 -5.18 9.41
N GLY A 305 -13.56 -5.58 8.74
CA GLY A 305 -13.56 -6.64 7.72
C GLY A 305 -13.00 -6.25 6.35
N VAL A 306 -12.68 -4.96 6.11
CA VAL A 306 -12.07 -4.52 4.85
C VAL A 306 -10.56 -4.83 4.86
N PRO A 307 -10.09 -5.74 3.99
CA PRO A 307 -8.68 -6.07 3.89
C PRO A 307 -7.96 -4.96 3.11
N VAL A 308 -7.31 -4.08 3.88
CA VAL A 308 -5.87 -3.78 3.80
C VAL A 308 -5.32 -3.16 2.53
N LEU A 309 -4.65 -2.02 2.74
CA LEU A 309 -3.52 -1.47 1.98
C LEU A 309 -3.49 -1.95 0.53
N VAL A 310 -4.26 -1.26 -0.27
CA VAL A 310 -4.44 -1.59 -1.67
C VAL A 310 -3.33 -0.85 -2.42
N MET A 311 -2.38 -1.54 -3.04
CA MET A 311 -1.48 -0.93 -4.03
C MET A 311 -1.71 -1.58 -5.37
#